data_AF-A0A7C0U334-F1
#
_entry.id   AF-A0A7C0U334-F1
#
_cell.length_a   1.000
_cell.length_b   1.000
_cell.length_c   1.000
_cell.angle_alpha   90.00
_cell.angle_beta   90.00
_cell.angle_gamma   90.00
#
_symmetry.space_group_name_H-M   'P 1'
#
loop_
_entity.id
_entity.type
_entity.pdbx_description
1 polymer ?
#
loop_
_entity_poly.entity_id
_entity_poly.type
_entity_poly.pdbx_seq_one_letter_code
_entity_poly.pdbx_strand_id
1 'polypeptide(L)'
;MRVYEPGLREYIELNPDFLVLSAAIVPNPDNEKLAQIFKVSLTQDKFFLEAHMKLRPVDFASDGLFMCGLAHGPKFISESIVQAQAVASRAATILTKPKLKGEAIIAQVIEENCDGCGYCVEVCPFRAIKLFEYMYKGEVKKMVEVNESLCKGCGCCMATCPKRGIMVKNFDLDILSAMIEGALISAG
;
A
#
# COMPACT_ATOMS: atom_id res chain seq x y z
N MET A 1 9.23 41.46 -26.50
CA MET A 1 9.10 40.84 -25.16
C MET A 1 10.03 41.56 -24.19
N ARG A 2 9.52 42.04 -23.05
CA ARG A 2 10.35 42.73 -22.05
C ARG A 2 10.70 41.77 -20.92
N VAL A 3 11.98 41.58 -20.64
CA VAL A 3 12.48 40.67 -19.59
C VAL A 3 13.40 41.44 -18.66
N TYR A 4 13.33 41.15 -17.36
CA TYR A 4 14.28 41.69 -16.40
C TYR A 4 15.56 40.86 -16.41
N GLU A 5 16.71 41.49 -16.67
CA GLU A 5 18.01 40.83 -16.66
C GLU A 5 18.69 41.05 -15.29
N PRO A 6 18.76 40.03 -14.41
CA PRO A 6 19.28 40.21 -13.05
C PRO A 6 20.75 40.66 -13.00
N GLY A 7 21.57 40.29 -13.98
CA GLY A 7 22.98 40.67 -14.04
C GLY A 7 23.19 42.16 -14.31
N LEU A 8 22.34 42.76 -15.16
CA LEU A 8 22.38 44.18 -15.53
C LEU A 8 21.49 45.06 -14.64
N ARG A 9 20.57 44.45 -13.89
CA ARG A 9 19.56 45.12 -13.05
C ARG A 9 18.67 46.08 -13.84
N GLU A 10 18.39 45.73 -15.09
CA GLU A 10 17.55 46.52 -15.98
C GLU A 10 16.60 45.63 -16.78
N TYR A 11 15.62 46.26 -17.42
CA TYR A 11 14.73 45.56 -18.33
C TYR A 11 15.25 45.67 -19.76
N ILE A 12 15.43 44.52 -20.41
CA ILE A 12 15.81 44.42 -21.81
C ILE A 12 14.59 44.11 -22.67
N GLU A 13 14.60 44.60 -23.91
CA GLU A 13 13.56 44.34 -24.90
C GLU A 13 14.09 43.39 -25.97
N LEU A 14 13.43 42.24 -26.13
CA LEU A 14 13.79 41.18 -27.06
C LEU A 14 12.71 41.04 -28.14
N ASN A 15 13.11 40.99 -29.41
CA ASN A 15 12.22 40.76 -30.55
C ASN A 15 12.61 39.48 -31.30
N PRO A 16 12.36 38.29 -30.72
CA PRO A 16 12.73 37.03 -31.35
C PRO A 16 11.73 36.62 -32.44
N ASP A 17 12.21 35.92 -33.47
CA ASP A 17 11.35 35.30 -34.48
C ASP A 17 10.55 34.10 -33.92
N PHE A 18 11.12 33.43 -32.91
CA PHE A 18 10.51 32.28 -32.25
C PHE A 18 10.64 32.36 -30.73
N LEU A 19 9.58 31.96 -30.03
CA LEU A 19 9.58 31.76 -28.58
C LEU A 19 9.37 30.28 -28.28
N VAL A 20 10.40 29.62 -27.75
CA VAL A 20 10.33 28.22 -27.33
C VAL A 20 10.07 28.14 -25.83
N LEU A 21 8.99 27.47 -25.45
CA LEU A 21 8.63 27.26 -24.04
C LEU A 21 9.21 25.94 -23.55
N SER A 22 10.08 26.01 -22.53
CA SER A 22 10.57 24.83 -21.82
C SER A 22 9.49 24.31 -20.86
N ALA A 23 8.52 23.58 -21.39
CA ALA A 23 7.40 23.04 -20.61
C ALA A 23 7.86 22.05 -19.52
N ALA A 24 7.18 22.08 -18.37
CA ALA A 24 7.45 21.17 -17.27
C ALA A 24 6.86 19.77 -17.53
N ILE A 25 7.44 18.76 -16.87
CA ILE A 25 6.88 17.41 -16.80
C ILE A 25 5.78 17.43 -15.73
N VAL A 26 4.60 16.91 -16.09
CA VAL A 26 3.43 16.80 -15.21
C VAL A 26 3.05 15.33 -15.02
N PRO A 27 2.40 14.96 -13.90
CA PRO A 27 1.93 13.59 -13.67
C PRO A 27 0.92 13.18 -14.74
N ASN A 28 0.86 11.88 -15.04
CA ASN A 28 -0.19 11.35 -15.90
C ASN A 28 -1.54 11.41 -15.16
N PRO A 29 -2.62 11.94 -15.76
CA PRO A 29 -3.95 11.98 -15.14
C PRO A 29 -4.45 10.62 -14.63
N ASP A 30 -4.04 9.52 -15.26
CA ASP A 30 -4.43 8.16 -14.87
C ASP A 30 -3.74 7.67 -13.58
N ASN A 31 -2.73 8.39 -13.07
CA ASN A 31 -2.00 7.99 -11.86
C ASN A 31 -2.92 7.79 -10.65
N GLU A 32 -3.95 8.62 -10.48
CA GLU A 32 -4.90 8.51 -9.36
C GLU A 32 -5.71 7.20 -9.44
N LYS A 33 -6.17 6.85 -10.64
CA LYS A 33 -6.89 5.59 -10.89
C LYS A 33 -5.98 4.39 -10.67
N LEU A 34 -4.75 4.44 -11.20
CA LEU A 34 -3.78 3.36 -11.02
C LEU A 34 -3.37 3.19 -9.56
N ALA A 35 -3.20 4.29 -8.82
CA ALA A 35 -2.90 4.27 -7.39
C ALA A 35 -3.98 3.53 -6.59
N GLN A 36 -5.25 3.75 -6.91
CA GLN A 36 -6.37 3.02 -6.28
C GLN A 36 -6.37 1.52 -6.63
N ILE A 37 -6.14 1.17 -7.89
CA ILE A 37 -6.12 -0.23 -8.36
C ILE A 37 -4.98 -1.00 -7.69
N PHE A 38 -3.77 -0.42 -7.68
CA PHE A 38 -2.59 -1.05 -7.11
C PHE A 38 -2.45 -0.84 -5.60
N LYS A 39 -3.33 -0.02 -4.99
CA LYS A 39 -3.32 0.35 -3.57
C LYS A 39 -1.97 0.96 -3.14
N VAL A 40 -1.43 1.85 -3.98
CA VAL A 40 -0.17 2.57 -3.74
C VAL A 40 -0.41 4.06 -3.54
N SER A 41 0.55 4.74 -2.92
CA SER A 41 0.43 6.17 -2.60
C SER A 41 0.99 7.06 -3.71
N LEU A 42 0.47 8.29 -3.77
CA LEU A 42 1.00 9.37 -4.60
C LEU A 42 1.66 10.46 -3.74
N THR A 43 2.58 11.21 -4.33
CA THR A 43 3.13 12.45 -3.77
C THR A 43 2.10 13.58 -3.85
N GLN A 44 2.40 14.73 -3.24
CA GLN A 44 1.57 15.94 -3.35
C GLN A 44 1.41 16.41 -4.80
N ASP A 45 2.43 16.16 -5.63
CA ASP A 45 2.46 16.47 -7.07
C ASP A 45 1.82 15.36 -7.94
N LYS A 46 1.16 14.37 -7.33
CA LYS A 46 0.46 13.25 -8.00
C LYS A 46 1.36 12.30 -8.81
N PHE A 47 2.66 12.28 -8.54
CA PHE A 47 3.56 11.19 -8.97
C PHE A 47 3.49 10.03 -7.97
N PHE A 48 4.00 8.86 -8.35
CA PHE A 48 4.03 7.71 -7.44
C PHE A 48 5.05 7.91 -6.32
N LEU A 49 4.64 7.60 -5.08
CA LEU A 49 5.46 7.77 -3.87
C LEU A 49 6.22 6.48 -3.54
N GLU A 50 7.54 6.59 -3.43
CA GLU A 50 8.40 5.49 -3.01
C GLU A 50 8.24 5.11 -1.54
N ALA A 51 8.65 3.90 -1.18
CA ALA A 51 8.61 3.41 0.19
C ALA A 51 9.54 4.21 1.12
N HIS A 52 10.75 4.52 0.64
CA HIS A 52 11.71 5.33 1.39
C HIS A 52 12.80 5.89 0.46
N MET A 53 12.96 7.21 0.43
CA MET A 53 13.86 7.94 -0.47
C MET A 53 15.29 7.40 -0.56
N LYS A 54 15.86 6.90 0.55
CA LYS A 54 17.22 6.35 0.59
C LYS A 54 17.30 4.81 0.50
N LEU A 55 16.55 4.10 1.35
CA LEU A 55 16.68 2.64 1.50
C LEU A 55 15.92 1.84 0.44
N ARG A 56 14.80 2.37 -0.06
CA ARG A 56 13.89 1.67 -0.99
C ARG A 56 13.35 2.67 -2.03
N PRO A 57 14.22 3.29 -2.85
CA PRO A 57 13.85 4.42 -3.71
C PRO A 57 13.00 4.04 -4.93
N VAL A 58 12.91 2.74 -5.26
CA VAL A 58 12.15 2.24 -6.42
C VAL A 58 11.03 1.27 -6.02
N ASP A 59 10.88 1.02 -4.73
CA ASP A 59 9.83 0.16 -4.20
C ASP A 59 8.62 1.01 -3.80
N PHE A 60 7.43 0.41 -3.86
CA PHE A 60 6.29 0.91 -3.10
C PHE A 60 6.29 0.36 -1.68
N ALA A 61 5.51 1.00 -0.79
CA ALA A 61 5.25 0.44 0.54
C ALA A 61 4.54 -0.93 0.45
N SER A 62 3.73 -1.12 -0.59
CA SER A 62 3.14 -2.40 -0.95
C SER A 62 4.18 -3.32 -1.59
N ASP A 63 4.42 -4.47 -0.97
CA ASP A 63 5.42 -5.42 -1.44
C ASP A 63 5.09 -6.03 -2.81
N GLY A 64 6.15 -6.28 -3.59
CA GLY A 64 6.04 -6.85 -4.94
C GLY A 64 5.71 -5.84 -6.04
N LEU A 65 5.46 -4.58 -5.68
CA LEU A 65 5.27 -3.48 -6.64
C LEU A 65 6.50 -2.55 -6.64
N PHE A 66 6.88 -2.10 -7.82
CA PHE A 66 8.04 -1.24 -8.04
C PHE A 66 7.71 -0.17 -9.08
N MET A 67 8.50 0.91 -9.13
CA MET A 67 8.35 1.99 -10.10
C MET A 67 9.70 2.46 -10.65
N CYS A 68 9.68 2.99 -11.87
CA CYS A 68 10.84 3.64 -12.48
C CYS A 68 10.40 4.73 -13.46
N GLY A 69 11.35 5.58 -13.83
CA GLY A 69 11.16 6.61 -14.85
C GLY A 69 10.28 7.76 -14.39
N LEU A 70 9.62 8.42 -15.33
CA LEU A 70 8.84 9.64 -15.05
C LEU A 70 7.60 9.40 -14.18
N ALA A 71 7.15 8.15 -14.02
CA ALA A 71 6.09 7.79 -13.08
C ALA A 71 6.44 8.18 -11.62
N HIS A 72 7.73 8.14 -11.28
CA HIS A 72 8.26 8.54 -9.97
C HIS A 72 8.50 10.06 -9.85
N GLY A 73 8.45 10.82 -10.95
CA GLY A 73 8.68 12.27 -10.96
C GLY A 73 9.60 12.74 -12.10
N PRO A 74 9.71 14.06 -12.34
CA PRO A 74 10.62 14.63 -13.34
C PRO A 74 12.08 14.21 -13.06
N LYS A 75 12.77 13.67 -14.08
CA LYS A 75 14.17 13.21 -13.97
C LYS A 75 14.82 13.09 -15.34
N PHE A 76 16.14 12.99 -15.37
CA PHE A 76 16.88 12.76 -16.60
C PHE A 76 16.75 11.32 -17.11
N ILE A 77 17.10 11.13 -18.39
CA ILE A 77 17.08 9.81 -19.02
C ILE A 77 18.04 8.83 -18.34
N SER A 78 19.23 9.28 -17.93
CA SER A 78 20.21 8.47 -17.23
C SER A 78 19.65 7.94 -15.90
N GLU A 79 18.97 8.78 -15.14
CA GLU A 79 18.31 8.40 -13.88
C GLU A 79 17.17 7.40 -14.13
N SER A 80 16.39 7.59 -15.19
CA SER A 80 15.33 6.66 -15.58
C SER A 80 15.88 5.27 -15.93
N ILE A 81 17.01 5.22 -16.63
CA ILE A 81 17.70 3.96 -16.96
C ILE A 81 18.21 3.27 -15.68
N VAL A 82 18.85 4.02 -14.79
CA VAL A 82 19.35 3.49 -13.52
C VAL A 82 18.20 2.96 -12.65
N GLN A 83 17.07 3.68 -12.58
CA GLN A 83 15.89 3.20 -11.88
C GLN A 83 15.32 1.92 -12.53
N ALA A 84 15.25 1.83 -13.86
CA ALA A 84 14.78 0.63 -14.52
C ALA A 84 15.67 -0.59 -14.20
N GLN A 85 16.99 -0.41 -14.18
CA GLN A 85 17.93 -1.45 -13.76
C GLN A 85 17.74 -1.83 -12.28
N ALA A 86 17.54 -0.84 -11.40
CA ALA A 86 17.26 -1.08 -9.99
C ALA A 86 15.94 -1.86 -9.81
N VAL A 87 14.87 -1.51 -10.51
CA VAL A 87 13.59 -2.24 -10.50
C VAL A 87 13.78 -3.67 -10.98
N ALA A 88 14.49 -3.89 -12.08
CA ALA A 88 14.76 -5.24 -12.58
C ALA A 88 15.51 -6.09 -11.54
N SER A 89 16.52 -5.51 -10.88
CA SER A 89 17.26 -6.17 -9.80
C SER A 89 16.35 -6.49 -8.60
N ARG A 90 15.55 -5.52 -8.14
CA ARG A 90 14.60 -5.70 -7.02
C ARG A 90 13.56 -6.78 -7.33
N ALA A 91 12.97 -6.75 -8.52
CA ALA A 91 12.02 -7.77 -8.97
C ALA A 91 12.66 -9.17 -9.01
N ALA A 92 13.90 -9.28 -9.48
CA ALA A 92 14.63 -10.54 -9.48
C ALA A 92 14.81 -11.13 -8.07
N THR A 93 14.96 -10.31 -7.02
CA THR A 93 15.06 -10.82 -5.63
C THR A 93 13.80 -11.54 -5.13
N ILE A 94 12.66 -11.29 -5.77
CA ILE A 94 11.39 -11.97 -5.51
C ILE A 94 11.24 -13.16 -6.46
N LEU A 95 11.38 -12.92 -7.77
CA LEU A 95 11.11 -13.92 -8.82
C LEU A 95 12.06 -15.13 -8.79
N THR A 96 13.28 -14.96 -8.27
CA THR A 96 14.25 -16.06 -8.16
C THR A 96 14.00 -16.98 -6.97
N LYS A 97 13.11 -16.61 -6.05
CA LYS A 97 12.82 -17.44 -4.87
C LYS A 97 11.71 -18.45 -5.20
N PRO A 98 11.90 -19.75 -4.89
CA PRO A 98 10.88 -20.76 -5.13
C PRO A 98 9.66 -20.61 -4.21
N LYS A 99 9.82 -19.94 -3.08
CA LYS A 99 8.77 -19.67 -2.09
C LYS A 99 9.01 -18.30 -1.45
N LEU A 100 7.94 -17.59 -1.15
CA LEU A 100 7.96 -16.35 -0.38
C LEU A 100 7.46 -16.61 1.03
N LYS A 101 8.06 -15.95 2.02
CA LYS A 101 7.55 -15.96 3.38
C LYS A 101 6.39 -14.95 3.44
N GLY A 102 5.21 -15.43 3.77
CA GLY A 102 4.07 -14.56 4.11
C GLY A 102 4.27 -13.90 5.48
N GLU A 103 3.54 -12.83 5.73
CA GLU A 103 3.44 -12.25 7.06
C GLU A 103 2.65 -13.17 7.99
N ALA A 104 3.06 -13.23 9.25
CA ALA A 104 2.34 -14.01 10.27
C ALA A 104 1.18 -13.23 10.93
N ILE A 105 1.10 -11.92 10.68
CA ILE A 105 0.05 -11.04 11.19
C ILE A 105 -1.18 -11.19 10.28
N ILE A 106 -1.88 -12.31 10.43
CA ILE A 106 -3.06 -12.66 9.64
C ILE A 106 -4.24 -12.94 10.56
N ALA A 107 -5.44 -12.86 10.00
CA ALA A 107 -6.66 -13.19 10.72
C ALA A 107 -6.76 -14.71 10.95
N GLN A 108 -7.22 -15.10 12.15
CA GLN A 108 -7.45 -16.47 12.58
C GLN A 108 -8.84 -16.57 13.20
N VAL A 109 -9.58 -17.61 12.82
CA VAL A 109 -10.92 -17.88 13.32
C VAL A 109 -10.82 -18.60 14.68
N ILE A 110 -11.62 -18.16 15.64
CA ILE A 110 -11.82 -18.84 16.93
C ILE A 110 -13.08 -19.67 16.78
N GLU A 111 -12.91 -20.97 16.57
CA GLU A 111 -13.99 -21.88 16.18
C GLU A 111 -15.11 -21.91 17.22
N GLU A 112 -14.78 -21.82 18.51
CA GLU A 112 -15.74 -21.86 19.61
C GLU A 112 -16.69 -20.65 19.62
N ASN A 113 -16.22 -19.53 19.06
CA ASN A 113 -16.93 -18.25 19.04
C ASN A 113 -17.59 -17.95 17.68
N CYS A 114 -17.29 -18.73 16.64
CA CYS A 114 -17.78 -18.47 15.29
C CYS A 114 -19.11 -19.21 15.03
N ASP A 115 -20.15 -18.44 14.68
CA ASP A 115 -21.46 -18.96 14.29
C ASP A 115 -21.74 -18.85 12.77
N GLY A 116 -20.77 -18.33 12.01
CA GLY A 116 -20.91 -18.13 10.57
C GLY A 116 -21.86 -17.00 10.17
N CYS A 117 -22.06 -15.96 11.01
CA CYS A 117 -22.88 -14.79 10.66
C CYS A 117 -22.42 -14.01 9.42
N GLY A 118 -21.15 -14.11 9.03
CA GLY A 118 -20.65 -13.59 7.75
C GLY A 118 -20.25 -12.12 7.70
N TYR A 119 -20.44 -11.31 8.76
CA TYR A 119 -20.06 -9.88 8.76
C TYR A 119 -18.58 -9.63 8.38
N CYS A 120 -17.68 -10.52 8.81
CA CYS A 120 -16.25 -10.42 8.48
C CYS A 120 -15.95 -10.62 6.99
N VAL A 121 -16.81 -11.32 6.25
CA VAL A 121 -16.67 -11.55 4.80
C VAL A 121 -16.84 -10.24 4.04
N GLU A 122 -17.88 -9.46 4.38
CA GLU A 122 -18.24 -8.23 3.67
C GLU A 122 -17.19 -7.13 3.86
N VAL A 123 -16.64 -7.00 5.07
CA VAL A 123 -15.68 -5.94 5.39
C VAL A 123 -14.25 -6.22 4.92
N CYS A 124 -13.97 -7.40 4.36
CA CYS A 124 -12.60 -7.75 3.96
C CYS A 124 -12.22 -7.13 2.59
N PRO A 125 -11.34 -6.10 2.52
CA PRO A 125 -11.00 -5.43 1.27
C PRO A 125 -10.09 -6.28 0.35
N PHE A 126 -9.64 -7.44 0.85
CA PHE A 126 -8.82 -8.40 0.12
C PHE A 126 -9.58 -9.68 -0.23
N ARG A 127 -10.86 -9.79 0.17
CA ARG A 127 -11.71 -10.98 -0.04
C ARG A 127 -11.03 -12.27 0.44
N ALA A 128 -10.30 -12.18 1.55
CA ALA A 128 -9.55 -13.28 2.13
C ALA A 128 -10.44 -14.24 2.94
N ILE A 129 -11.69 -13.87 3.23
CA ILE A 129 -12.57 -14.64 4.13
C ILE A 129 -13.74 -15.20 3.32
N LYS A 130 -14.07 -16.48 3.54
CA LYS A 130 -15.21 -17.15 2.92
C LYS A 130 -16.10 -17.78 3.99
N LEU A 131 -17.39 -17.89 3.69
CA LEU A 131 -18.33 -18.67 4.49
C LEU A 131 -18.31 -20.13 4.03
N PHE A 132 -18.30 -21.06 4.97
CA PHE A 132 -18.29 -22.49 4.74
C PHE A 132 -19.35 -23.18 5.61
N GLU A 133 -20.01 -24.16 5.02
CA GLU A 133 -21.02 -24.99 5.68
C GLU A 133 -20.48 -26.40 5.90
N TYR A 134 -20.74 -26.97 7.08
CA TYR A 134 -20.30 -28.31 7.44
C TYR A 134 -21.36 -29.05 8.25
N MET A 135 -21.35 -30.38 8.18
CA MET A 135 -22.22 -31.21 9.00
C MET A 135 -21.56 -31.53 10.35
N TYR A 136 -22.29 -31.30 11.43
CA TYR A 136 -21.87 -31.67 12.79
C TYR A 136 -23.04 -32.28 13.54
N LYS A 137 -22.90 -33.54 13.96
CA LYS A 137 -23.94 -34.29 14.70
C LYS A 137 -25.33 -34.28 14.03
N GLY A 138 -25.38 -34.31 12.70
CA GLY A 138 -26.63 -34.34 11.93
C GLY A 138 -27.24 -32.96 11.66
N GLU A 139 -26.62 -31.87 12.12
CA GLU A 139 -27.04 -30.49 11.85
C GLU A 139 -26.06 -29.79 10.90
N VAL A 140 -26.58 -28.90 10.05
CA VAL A 140 -25.75 -28.02 9.21
C VAL A 140 -25.29 -26.83 10.05
N LYS A 141 -23.98 -26.70 10.23
CA LYS A 141 -23.33 -25.57 10.88
C LYS A 141 -22.61 -24.70 9.86
N LYS A 142 -22.41 -23.44 10.23
CA LYS A 142 -21.70 -22.43 9.43
C LYS A 142 -20.49 -21.95 10.20
N MET A 143 -19.42 -21.70 9.47
CA MET A 143 -18.23 -21.01 9.96
C MET A 143 -17.60 -20.21 8.84
N VAL A 144 -16.66 -19.33 9.18
CA VAL A 144 -15.83 -18.67 8.17
C VAL A 144 -14.46 -19.32 8.12
N GLU A 145 -13.80 -19.23 6.96
CA GLU A 145 -12.43 -19.67 6.75
C GLU A 145 -11.63 -18.50 6.19
N VAL A 146 -10.39 -18.34 6.67
CA VAL A 146 -9.47 -17.30 6.20
C VAL A 146 -8.45 -17.93 5.25
N ASN A 147 -8.39 -17.43 4.02
CA ASN A 147 -7.28 -17.67 3.13
C ASN A 147 -6.07 -16.87 3.60
N GLU A 148 -5.13 -17.55 4.24
CA GLU A 148 -3.92 -16.95 4.82
C GLU A 148 -3.06 -16.22 3.78
N SER A 149 -3.06 -16.66 2.52
CA SER A 149 -2.25 -16.05 1.45
C SER A 149 -2.79 -14.71 0.96
N LEU A 150 -4.10 -14.48 1.10
CA LEU A 150 -4.76 -13.23 0.70
C LEU A 150 -4.88 -12.24 1.86
N CYS A 151 -4.84 -12.72 3.10
CA CYS A 151 -4.97 -11.87 4.28
C CYS A 151 -3.77 -10.92 4.40
N LYS A 152 -4.05 -9.63 4.61
CA LYS A 152 -3.03 -8.58 4.85
C LYS A 152 -3.04 -8.04 6.29
N GLY A 153 -3.65 -8.75 7.23
CA GLY A 153 -3.59 -8.39 8.64
C GLY A 153 -4.30 -7.09 9.07
N CYS A 154 -5.07 -6.44 8.20
CA CYS A 154 -5.63 -5.09 8.46
C CYS A 154 -6.58 -4.96 9.67
N GLY A 155 -7.06 -6.07 10.25
CA GLY A 155 -7.90 -6.04 11.46
C GLY A 155 -9.38 -5.68 11.27
N CYS A 156 -9.85 -5.28 10.09
CA CYS A 156 -11.25 -4.91 9.87
C CYS A 156 -12.23 -6.01 10.31
N CYS A 157 -11.94 -7.27 9.97
CA CYS A 157 -12.78 -8.41 10.36
C CYS A 157 -12.87 -8.61 11.88
N MET A 158 -11.75 -8.45 12.60
CA MET A 158 -11.68 -8.56 14.06
C MET A 158 -12.47 -7.42 14.71
N ALA A 159 -12.31 -6.19 14.22
CA ALA A 159 -13.03 -5.02 14.73
C ALA A 159 -14.55 -5.12 14.53
N THR A 160 -15.00 -5.75 13.44
CA THR A 160 -16.43 -5.90 13.12
C THR A 160 -17.07 -7.11 13.81
N CYS A 161 -16.31 -8.14 14.20
CA CYS A 161 -16.90 -9.39 14.68
C CYS A 161 -17.61 -9.24 16.03
N PRO A 162 -18.95 -9.39 16.10
CA PRO A 162 -19.69 -9.19 17.34
C PRO A 162 -19.46 -10.32 18.36
N LYS A 163 -18.97 -11.47 17.89
CA LYS A 163 -18.78 -12.68 18.71
C LYS A 163 -17.33 -12.90 19.14
N ARG A 164 -16.40 -12.03 18.74
CA ARG A 164 -14.95 -12.28 18.92
C ARG A 164 -14.53 -13.65 18.33
N GLY A 165 -15.13 -14.02 17.20
CA GLY A 165 -14.89 -15.26 16.48
C GLY A 165 -13.76 -15.18 15.46
N ILE A 166 -13.09 -14.04 15.33
CA ILE A 166 -11.92 -13.85 14.47
C ILE A 166 -10.98 -12.83 15.10
N MET A 167 -9.69 -13.15 15.18
CA MET A 167 -8.64 -12.32 15.77
C MET A 167 -7.48 -12.18 14.80
N VAL A 168 -6.72 -11.09 14.90
CA VAL A 168 -5.45 -10.95 14.16
C VAL A 168 -4.31 -11.46 15.03
N LYS A 169 -3.53 -12.42 14.51
CA LYS A 169 -2.36 -12.95 15.20
C LYS A 169 -1.39 -11.81 15.57
N ASN A 170 -0.86 -11.83 16.80
CA ASN A 170 0.02 -10.81 17.40
C ASN A 170 -0.62 -9.43 17.63
N PHE A 171 -1.92 -9.27 17.38
CA PHE A 171 -2.71 -8.07 17.68
C PHE A 171 -4.09 -8.48 18.21
N ASP A 172 -4.13 -9.50 19.07
CA ASP A 172 -5.36 -9.92 19.72
C ASP A 172 -5.82 -8.91 20.79
N LEU A 173 -7.03 -9.11 21.30
CA LEU A 173 -7.63 -8.18 22.28
C LEU A 173 -6.84 -8.12 23.58
N ASP A 174 -6.15 -9.18 23.99
CA ASP A 174 -5.41 -9.22 25.24
C ASP A 174 -4.15 -8.36 25.13
N ILE A 175 -3.41 -8.49 24.01
CA ILE A 175 -2.28 -7.64 23.68
C ILE A 175 -2.72 -6.17 23.60
N LEU A 176 -3.82 -5.88 22.89
CA LEU A 176 -4.33 -4.51 22.76
C LEU A 176 -4.76 -3.92 24.12
N SER A 177 -5.41 -4.72 24.98
CA SER A 177 -5.78 -4.29 26.34
C SER A 177 -4.54 -3.96 27.17
N ALA A 178 -3.54 -4.84 27.16
CA ALA A 178 -2.28 -4.62 27.88
C ALA A 178 -1.55 -3.35 27.42
N MET A 179 -1.56 -3.05 26.11
CA MET A 179 -1.00 -1.80 25.57
C MET A 179 -1.73 -0.56 26.09
N ILE A 180 -3.07 -0.61 26.17
CA ILE A 180 -3.88 0.49 26.70
C ILE A 180 -3.61 0.68 28.19
N GLU A 181 -3.61 -0.41 28.96
CA GLU A 181 -3.34 -0.38 30.40
C GLU A 181 -1.95 0.19 30.70
N GLY A 182 -0.92 -0.24 29.96
CA GLY A 182 0.43 0.31 30.10
C GLY A 182 0.53 1.81 29.79
N ALA A 183 -0.23 2.30 28.81
CA ALA A 183 -0.32 3.73 28.51
C ALA A 183 -1.03 4.51 29.63
N LEU A 184 -2.05 3.93 30.28
CA LEU A 184 -2.76 4.57 31.38
C LEU A 184 -1.92 4.62 32.66
N ILE A 185 -1.16 3.57 32.96
CA ILE A 185 -0.27 3.51 34.13
C ILE A 185 0.90 4.49 34.00
N SER A 186 1.44 4.69 32.79
CA SER A 186 2.57 5.62 32.58
C SER A 186 2.17 7.10 32.54
N ALA A 187 0.88 7.41 32.46
CA ALA A 187 0.34 8.76 32.44
C ALA A 187 -0.05 9.31 33.84
N GLY A 188 -0.03 8.46 34.89
CA GLY A 188 -0.28 8.82 36.29
C GLY A 188 0.98 8.81 37.13
#